data_AF-A0A1Z7Z0Z0-F1
#
_entry.id   AF-A0A1Z7Z0Z0-F1
#
_cell.length_a   1.000
_cell.length_b   1.000
_cell.length_c   1.000
_cell.angle_alpha   90.00
_cell.angle_beta   90.00
_cell.angle_gamma   90.00
#
_symmetry.space_group_name_H-M   'P 1'
#
loop_
_entity.id
_entity.type
_entity.pdbx_description
1 polymer ?
#
loop_
_entity_poly.entity_id
_entity_poly.type
_entity_poly.pdbx_seq_one_letter_code
_entity_poly.pdbx_strand_id
1 'polypeptide(L)'
;MLGLKLPTDPRWVNIVEKNIEDILTDHAYCEQKAASTAISLIVSFPEYTELIQEMIALVKEEISHFKMVHDRIIANGWTLGRDRKDDYVIQLVKFFPKGGSRTTQLVHRLLYAALIEARSCERFRLLSEELKDKELAEFYRNLMVSEANHYTMFLGFARQYGNREDVDKKWLQLLDYEAEIMKDLGKSETIHG
;
A
#
# COMPACT_ATOMS: atom_id res chain seq x y z
N MET A 1 12.60 10.89 -1.17
CA MET A 1 11.69 10.81 -2.33
C MET A 1 11.48 9.33 -2.62
N LEU A 2 10.23 8.85 -2.62
CA LEU A 2 9.84 7.42 -2.57
C LEU A 2 10.28 6.57 -3.77
N GLY A 3 11.03 7.12 -4.72
CA GLY A 3 11.57 6.42 -5.88
C GLY A 3 10.58 6.14 -7.02
N LEU A 4 9.28 6.40 -6.80
CA LEU A 4 8.21 6.29 -7.81
C LEU A 4 8.53 7.11 -9.06
N LYS A 5 8.27 6.54 -10.24
CA LYS A 5 8.66 7.13 -11.53
C LYS A 5 7.57 7.98 -12.18
N LEU A 6 6.31 7.69 -11.87
CA LEU A 6 5.16 8.47 -12.34
C LEU A 6 4.35 8.97 -11.13
N PRO A 7 4.23 10.29 -10.91
CA PRO A 7 3.37 10.84 -9.85
C PRO A 7 1.89 10.64 -10.18
N THR A 8 1.04 10.59 -9.16
CA THR A 8 -0.42 10.57 -9.37
C THR A 8 -0.86 11.89 -10.01
N ASP A 9 -1.74 11.85 -11.02
CA ASP A 9 -2.35 13.07 -11.59
C ASP A 9 -3.18 13.76 -10.49
N PRO A 10 -2.88 15.03 -10.11
CA PRO A 10 -3.63 15.76 -9.09
C PRO A 10 -5.15 15.81 -9.32
N ARG A 11 -5.59 15.64 -10.58
CA ARG A 11 -7.02 15.57 -10.89
C ARG A 11 -7.74 14.37 -10.26
N TRP A 12 -7.01 13.31 -9.88
CA TRP A 12 -7.57 12.17 -9.14
C TRP A 12 -8.24 12.61 -7.82
N VAL A 13 -7.72 13.64 -7.14
CA VAL A 13 -8.34 14.18 -5.92
C VAL A 13 -9.77 14.68 -6.18
N ASN A 14 -10.05 15.23 -7.36
CA ASN A 14 -11.42 15.66 -7.70
C ASN A 14 -12.39 14.49 -7.86
N ILE A 15 -11.88 13.30 -8.21
CA ILE A 15 -12.67 12.06 -8.26
C ILE A 15 -12.96 11.60 -6.83
N VAL A 16 -11.93 11.63 -5.97
CA VAL A 16 -12.05 11.30 -4.54
C VAL A 16 -13.06 12.20 -3.83
N GLU A 17 -12.98 13.52 -4.01
CA GLU A 17 -13.89 14.49 -3.37
C GLU A 17 -15.38 14.23 -3.69
N LYS A 18 -15.67 13.61 -4.84
CA LYS A 18 -17.04 13.28 -5.25
C LYS A 18 -17.52 11.91 -4.76
N ASN A 19 -16.62 11.05 -4.30
CA ASN A 19 -16.88 9.64 -3.99
C ASN A 19 -16.21 9.21 -2.67
N ILE A 20 -16.30 10.06 -1.64
CA ILE A 20 -15.61 9.84 -0.35
C ILE A 20 -16.01 8.51 0.31
N GLU A 21 -17.28 8.11 0.24
CA GLU A 21 -17.76 6.84 0.81
C GLU A 21 -17.07 5.62 0.17
N ASP A 22 -16.95 5.62 -1.16
CA ASP A 22 -16.27 4.56 -1.90
C ASP A 22 -14.77 4.53 -1.57
N ILE A 23 -14.12 5.69 -1.50
CA ILE A 23 -12.70 5.81 -1.17
C ILE A 23 -12.41 5.32 0.25
N LEU A 24 -13.23 5.70 1.24
CA LEU A 24 -13.05 5.21 2.60
C LEU A 24 -13.31 3.70 2.70
N THR A 25 -14.28 3.18 1.95
CA THR A 25 -14.53 1.72 1.90
C THR A 25 -13.32 0.99 1.33
N ASP A 26 -12.81 1.43 0.18
CA ASP A 26 -11.65 0.82 -0.47
C ASP A 26 -10.40 0.93 0.41
N HIS A 27 -10.18 2.09 1.02
CA HIS A 27 -9.08 2.32 1.97
C HIS A 27 -9.17 1.39 3.17
N ALA A 28 -10.34 1.24 3.80
CA ALA A 28 -10.51 0.29 4.90
C ALA A 28 -10.07 -1.12 4.46
N TYR A 29 -10.48 -1.57 3.27
CA TYR A 29 -10.01 -2.87 2.78
C TYR A 29 -8.51 -2.91 2.47
N CYS A 30 -7.90 -1.82 2.01
CA CYS A 30 -6.44 -1.75 1.86
C CYS A 30 -5.73 -2.04 3.18
N GLU A 31 -6.13 -1.41 4.29
CA GLU A 31 -5.51 -1.65 5.62
C GLU A 31 -5.71 -3.10 6.08
N GLN A 32 -6.92 -3.64 5.88
CA GLN A 32 -7.20 -5.04 6.21
C GLN A 32 -6.37 -6.02 5.36
N LYS A 33 -6.13 -5.70 4.09
CA LYS A 33 -5.30 -6.50 3.17
C LYS A 33 -3.81 -6.39 3.52
N ALA A 34 -3.33 -5.22 3.96
CA ALA A 34 -1.98 -5.04 4.47
C ALA A 34 -1.74 -5.89 5.73
N ALA A 35 -2.66 -5.83 6.71
CA ALA A 35 -2.64 -6.70 7.90
C ALA A 35 -2.65 -8.19 7.53
N SER A 36 -3.49 -8.58 6.57
CA SER A 36 -3.58 -9.98 6.11
C SER A 36 -2.28 -10.45 5.44
N THR A 37 -1.61 -9.56 4.68
CA THR A 37 -0.32 -9.83 4.05
C THR A 37 0.76 -10.06 5.10
N ALA A 38 0.78 -9.24 6.15
CA ALA A 38 1.70 -9.37 7.28
C ALA A 38 1.48 -10.68 8.06
N ILE A 39 0.23 -11.04 8.37
CA ILE A 39 -0.12 -12.35 8.98
C ILE A 39 0.36 -13.50 8.08
N SER A 40 0.15 -13.40 6.77
CA SER A 40 0.62 -14.43 5.85
C SER A 40 2.14 -14.55 5.84
N LEU A 41 2.90 -13.46 5.98
CA LEU A 41 4.36 -13.50 6.10
C LEU A 41 4.79 -14.20 7.39
N ILE A 42 4.15 -13.91 8.52
CA ILE A 42 4.41 -14.58 9.82
C ILE A 42 4.26 -16.11 9.69
N VAL A 43 3.14 -16.56 9.10
CA VAL A 43 2.86 -17.99 8.91
C VAL A 43 3.83 -18.61 7.89
N SER A 44 4.13 -17.87 6.82
CA SER A 44 4.90 -18.40 5.70
C SER A 44 6.38 -18.50 6.03
N PHE A 45 6.93 -17.67 6.92
CA PHE A 45 8.36 -17.47 7.14
C PHE A 45 8.73 -17.40 8.64
N PRO A 46 8.35 -18.41 9.46
CA PRO A 46 8.50 -18.40 10.92
C PRO A 46 9.96 -18.40 11.40
N GLU A 47 10.92 -18.69 10.52
CA GLU A 47 12.35 -18.71 10.83
C GLU A 47 12.99 -17.32 10.91
N TYR A 48 12.34 -16.26 10.41
CA TYR A 48 12.88 -14.90 10.38
C TYR A 48 12.34 -14.05 11.54
N THR A 49 12.97 -14.16 12.71
CA THR A 49 12.48 -13.54 13.96
C THR A 49 12.29 -12.01 13.86
N GLU A 50 13.23 -11.29 13.24
CA GLU A 50 13.12 -9.83 13.06
C GLU A 50 11.92 -9.47 12.18
N LEU A 51 11.76 -10.15 11.04
CA LEU A 51 10.58 -9.99 10.18
C LEU A 51 9.29 -10.24 10.97
N ILE A 52 9.22 -11.28 11.79
CA ILE A 52 8.02 -11.61 12.57
C ILE A 52 7.68 -10.50 13.57
N GLN A 53 8.67 -9.94 14.26
CA GLN A 53 8.44 -8.85 15.21
C GLN A 53 7.85 -7.63 14.52
N GLU A 54 8.41 -7.24 13.38
CA GLU A 54 7.91 -6.11 12.58
C GLU A 54 6.54 -6.40 11.97
N MET A 55 6.29 -7.62 11.46
CA MET A 55 4.96 -7.97 10.95
C MET A 55 3.89 -7.98 12.06
N ILE A 56 4.24 -8.35 13.30
CA ILE A 56 3.31 -8.23 14.45
C ILE A 56 3.00 -6.76 14.75
N ALA A 57 3.99 -5.88 14.69
CA ALA A 57 3.80 -4.44 14.88
C ALA A 57 2.91 -3.87 13.76
N LEU A 58 3.22 -4.18 12.50
CA LEU A 58 2.45 -3.78 11.33
C LEU A 58 0.99 -4.23 11.44
N VAL A 59 0.72 -5.49 11.79
CA VAL A 59 -0.67 -5.98 11.95
C VAL A 59 -1.46 -5.15 12.97
N LYS A 60 -0.84 -4.77 14.10
CA LYS A 60 -1.52 -3.96 15.11
C LYS A 60 -1.80 -2.55 14.59
N GLU A 61 -0.85 -1.96 13.89
CA GLU A 61 -0.96 -0.64 13.30
C GLU A 61 -2.04 -0.61 12.21
N GLU A 62 -2.02 -1.54 11.25
CA GLU A 62 -3.01 -1.57 10.17
C GLU A 62 -4.43 -1.87 10.63
N ILE A 63 -4.59 -2.72 11.65
CA ILE A 63 -5.93 -2.92 12.24
C ILE A 63 -6.39 -1.67 13.00
N SER A 64 -5.46 -0.86 13.53
CA SER A 64 -5.79 0.45 14.08
C SER A 64 -6.19 1.43 12.97
N HIS A 65 -5.48 1.47 11.84
CA HIS A 65 -5.84 2.27 10.68
C HIS A 65 -7.21 1.88 10.11
N PHE A 66 -7.45 0.58 9.91
CA PHE A 66 -8.76 0.04 9.54
C PHE A 66 -9.87 0.58 10.44
N LYS A 67 -9.66 0.50 11.76
CA LYS A 67 -10.62 1.02 12.74
C LYS A 67 -10.85 2.51 12.56
N MET A 68 -9.80 3.31 12.38
CA MET A 68 -9.93 4.75 12.19
C MET A 68 -10.71 5.10 10.93
N VAL A 69 -10.48 4.40 9.81
CA VAL A 69 -11.25 4.58 8.56
C VAL A 69 -12.71 4.16 8.78
N HIS A 70 -12.94 3.01 9.40
CA HIS A 70 -14.29 2.52 9.70
C HIS A 70 -15.07 3.46 10.63
N ASP A 71 -14.42 4.02 11.66
CA ASP A 71 -15.03 5.00 12.56
C ASP A 71 -15.47 6.28 11.80
N ARG A 72 -14.75 6.67 10.74
CA ARG A 72 -15.17 7.78 9.87
C ARG A 72 -16.37 7.40 9.00
N ILE A 73 -16.41 6.18 8.48
CA ILE A 73 -17.56 5.69 7.70
C ILE A 73 -18.83 5.77 8.56
N ILE A 74 -18.79 5.26 9.81
CA ILE A 74 -19.96 5.30 10.70
C ILE A 74 -20.31 6.73 11.17
N ALA A 75 -19.31 7.61 11.36
CA ALA A 75 -19.54 8.99 11.76
C ALA A 75 -20.28 9.80 10.68
N ASN A 76 -20.12 9.42 9.40
CA ASN A 76 -20.87 9.98 8.27
C ASN A 76 -22.24 9.31 8.06
N GLY A 77 -22.63 8.37 8.93
CA GLY A 77 -23.90 7.64 8.82
C GLY A 77 -23.91 6.54 7.75
N TRP A 78 -22.74 6.17 7.23
CA TRP A 78 -22.58 5.12 6.23
C TRP A 78 -22.32 3.76 6.89
N THR A 79 -22.44 2.70 6.08
CA THR A 79 -22.02 1.34 6.44
C THR A 79 -20.82 0.95 5.59
N LEU A 80 -19.94 0.10 6.13
CA LEU A 80 -18.81 -0.40 5.35
C LEU A 80 -19.33 -1.15 4.11
N GLY A 81 -18.95 -0.66 2.93
CA GLY A 81 -19.32 -1.29 1.67
C GLY A 81 -18.63 -2.64 1.46
N ARG A 82 -18.76 -3.20 0.26
CA ARG A 82 -18.13 -4.49 -0.07
C ARG A 82 -16.70 -4.30 -0.60
N ASP A 83 -15.83 -5.24 -0.26
CA ASP A 83 -14.48 -5.33 -0.85
C ASP A 83 -14.56 -5.46 -2.38
N ARG A 84 -13.60 -4.84 -3.05
CA ARG A 84 -13.44 -4.87 -4.50
C ARG A 84 -12.05 -5.41 -4.82
N LYS A 85 -11.91 -5.97 -6.02
CA LYS A 85 -10.61 -6.38 -6.52
C LYS A 85 -9.76 -5.14 -6.75
N ASP A 86 -8.51 -5.21 -6.31
CA ASP A 86 -7.52 -4.18 -6.55
C ASP A 86 -6.76 -4.53 -7.85
N ASP A 87 -7.16 -3.88 -8.95
CA ASP A 87 -6.55 -4.11 -10.27
C ASP A 87 -5.07 -3.69 -10.30
N TYR A 88 -4.68 -2.69 -9.52
CA TYR A 88 -3.28 -2.27 -9.38
C TYR A 88 -2.45 -3.41 -8.78
N VAL A 89 -2.86 -3.97 -7.65
CA VAL A 89 -2.17 -5.09 -6.99
C VAL A 89 -2.16 -6.32 -7.90
N ILE A 90 -3.26 -6.60 -8.59
CA ILE A 90 -3.35 -7.72 -9.55
C ILE A 90 -2.32 -7.56 -10.69
N GLN A 91 -2.15 -6.35 -11.22
CA GLN A 91 -1.14 -6.11 -12.26
C GLN A 91 0.29 -6.18 -11.70
N LEU A 92 0.54 -5.58 -10.54
CA LEU A 92 1.86 -5.61 -9.90
C LEU A 92 2.37 -7.03 -9.67
N VAL A 93 1.52 -7.93 -9.16
CA VAL A 93 1.93 -9.31 -8.86
C VAL A 93 2.35 -10.07 -10.13
N LYS A 94 1.83 -9.70 -11.32
CA LYS A 94 2.22 -10.33 -12.59
C LYS A 94 3.67 -10.05 -13.01
N PHE A 95 4.28 -8.98 -12.49
CA PHE A 95 5.69 -8.67 -12.72
C PHE A 95 6.61 -9.79 -12.24
N PHE A 96 6.21 -10.47 -11.16
CA PHE A 96 7.04 -11.47 -10.52
C PHE A 96 6.85 -12.85 -11.18
N PRO A 97 7.95 -13.53 -11.57
CA PRO A 97 7.85 -14.86 -12.13
C PRO A 97 7.32 -15.84 -11.08
N LYS A 98 6.55 -16.83 -11.55
CA LYS A 98 6.12 -17.96 -10.71
C LYS A 98 7.31 -18.87 -10.40
N GLY A 99 7.36 -19.43 -9.19
CA GLY A 99 8.41 -20.35 -8.75
C GLY A 99 9.60 -19.64 -8.09
N GLY A 100 10.79 -20.22 -8.22
CA GLY A 100 12.00 -19.78 -7.51
C GLY A 100 12.11 -20.38 -6.10
N SER A 101 13.20 -20.03 -5.42
CA SER A 101 13.43 -20.51 -4.05
C SER A 101 12.46 -19.87 -3.06
N ARG A 102 12.36 -20.45 -1.86
CA ARG A 102 11.57 -19.89 -0.75
C ARG A 102 11.97 -18.44 -0.45
N THR A 103 13.26 -18.14 -0.44
CA THR A 103 13.78 -16.77 -0.24
C THR A 103 13.48 -15.85 -1.40
N THR A 104 13.53 -16.34 -2.65
CA THR A 104 13.10 -15.55 -3.83
C THR A 104 11.64 -15.12 -3.68
N GLN A 105 10.76 -16.02 -3.26
CA GLN A 105 9.34 -15.72 -3.06
C GLN A 105 9.13 -14.72 -1.91
N LEU A 106 9.88 -14.84 -0.81
CA LEU A 106 9.88 -13.84 0.27
C LEU A 106 10.25 -12.45 -0.26
N VAL A 107 11.38 -12.34 -0.95
CA VAL A 107 11.88 -11.08 -1.52
C VAL A 107 10.86 -10.46 -2.47
N HIS A 108 10.24 -11.24 -3.35
CA HIS A 108 9.19 -10.74 -4.24
C HIS A 108 8.00 -10.17 -3.46
N ARG A 109 7.58 -10.85 -2.39
CA ARG A 109 6.48 -10.39 -1.53
C ARG A 109 6.79 -9.08 -0.83
N LEU A 110 8.00 -8.96 -0.28
CA LEU A 110 8.47 -7.75 0.37
C LEU A 110 8.58 -6.58 -0.64
N LEU A 111 9.04 -6.85 -1.87
CA LEU A 111 9.16 -5.83 -2.90
C LEU A 111 7.80 -5.26 -3.34
N TYR A 112 6.81 -6.11 -3.64
CA TYR A 112 5.50 -5.54 -4.01
C TYR A 112 4.80 -4.87 -2.82
N ALA A 113 4.97 -5.38 -1.59
CA ALA A 113 4.44 -4.73 -0.40
C ALA A 113 5.03 -3.32 -0.26
N ALA A 114 6.36 -3.19 -0.33
CA ALA A 114 7.04 -1.90 -0.29
C ALA A 114 6.50 -0.91 -1.34
N LEU A 115 6.21 -1.38 -2.56
CA LEU A 115 5.71 -0.53 -3.63
C LEU A 115 4.26 -0.08 -3.41
N ILE A 116 3.42 -0.93 -2.82
CA ILE A 116 2.05 -0.56 -2.43
C ILE A 116 2.12 0.55 -1.39
N GLU A 117 2.89 0.37 -0.30
CA GLU A 117 3.03 1.41 0.74
C GLU A 117 3.60 2.72 0.18
N ALA A 118 4.56 2.64 -0.75
CA ALA A 118 5.11 3.83 -1.40
C ALA A 118 4.03 4.59 -2.20
N ARG A 119 3.13 3.88 -2.88
CA ARG A 119 2.02 4.49 -3.63
C ARG A 119 0.94 5.02 -2.69
N SER A 120 0.58 4.30 -1.63
CA SER A 120 -0.30 4.77 -0.54
C SER A 120 0.23 6.09 0.02
N CYS A 121 1.51 6.13 0.40
CA CYS A 121 2.16 7.33 0.92
C CYS A 121 2.05 8.52 -0.03
N GLU A 122 2.32 8.32 -1.33
CA GLU A 122 2.25 9.39 -2.33
C GLU A 122 0.83 9.92 -2.52
N ARG A 123 -0.18 9.04 -2.55
CA ARG A 123 -1.58 9.43 -2.68
C ARG A 123 -2.14 10.05 -1.42
N PHE A 124 -1.80 9.56 -0.23
CA PHE A 124 -2.19 10.19 1.04
C PHE A 124 -1.57 11.57 1.20
N ARG A 125 -0.32 11.77 0.76
CA ARG A 125 0.26 13.12 0.67
C ARG A 125 -0.60 14.03 -0.19
N LEU A 126 -0.94 13.58 -1.39
CA LEU A 126 -1.75 14.35 -2.33
C LEU A 126 -3.14 14.68 -1.75
N LEU A 127 -3.81 13.72 -1.11
CA LEU A 127 -5.07 13.95 -0.39
C LEU A 127 -4.91 14.96 0.75
N SER A 128 -3.83 14.86 1.52
CA SER A 128 -3.56 15.78 2.62
C SER A 128 -3.30 17.22 2.19
N GLU A 129 -2.76 17.42 0.99
CA GLU A 129 -2.45 18.73 0.44
C GLU A 129 -3.68 19.37 -0.24
N GLU A 130 -4.46 18.57 -0.98
CA GLU A 130 -5.44 19.07 -1.94
C GLU A 130 -6.90 18.96 -1.48
N LEU A 131 -7.23 18.11 -0.50
CA LEU A 131 -8.62 17.98 -0.03
C LEU A 131 -9.14 19.29 0.60
N LYS A 132 -10.37 19.67 0.22
CA LYS A 132 -11.08 20.80 0.84
C LYS A 132 -11.48 20.52 2.29
N ASP A 133 -11.91 19.29 2.57
CA ASP A 133 -12.20 18.84 3.93
C ASP A 133 -10.89 18.76 4.74
N LYS A 134 -10.73 19.69 5.68
CA LYS A 134 -9.51 19.83 6.48
C LYS A 134 -9.36 18.75 7.54
N GLU A 135 -10.45 18.17 8.00
CA GLU A 135 -10.38 17.05 8.94
C GLU A 135 -9.91 15.78 8.24
N LEU A 136 -10.44 15.53 7.04
CA LEU A 136 -10.03 14.39 6.22
C LEU A 136 -8.60 14.56 5.65
N ALA A 137 -8.23 15.78 5.28
CA ALA A 137 -6.85 16.08 4.87
C ALA A 137 -5.84 15.79 6.00
N GLU A 138 -6.16 16.23 7.24
CA GLU A 138 -5.33 15.97 8.42
C GLU A 138 -5.22 14.47 8.72
N PHE A 139 -6.32 13.73 8.55
CA PHE A 139 -6.34 12.29 8.70
C PHE A 139 -5.36 11.59 7.74
N TYR A 140 -5.43 11.90 6.44
CA TYR A 140 -4.50 11.34 5.47
C TYR A 140 -3.05 11.80 5.69
N ARG A 141 -2.83 13.00 6.22
CA ARG A 141 -1.49 13.47 6.60
C ARG A 141 -0.84 12.58 7.66
N ASN A 142 -1.63 12.15 8.64
CA ASN A 142 -1.14 11.29 9.72
C ASN A 142 -0.82 9.88 9.22
N LEU A 143 -1.67 9.32 8.36
CA LEU A 143 -1.43 8.01 7.74
C LEU A 143 -0.25 8.03 6.78
N MET A 144 -0.07 9.10 5.98
CA MET A 144 1.09 9.23 5.09
C MET A 144 2.44 8.95 5.79
N VAL A 145 2.56 9.31 7.07
CA VAL A 145 3.79 9.08 7.85
C VAL A 145 4.01 7.60 8.16
N SER A 146 2.97 6.84 8.49
CA SER A 146 3.08 5.39 8.71
C SER A 146 3.46 4.67 7.42
N GLU A 147 2.82 5.00 6.29
CA GLU A 147 3.11 4.41 4.98
C GLU A 147 4.60 4.54 4.58
N ALA A 148 5.20 5.70 4.86
CA ALA A 148 6.61 5.94 4.55
C ALA A 148 7.54 5.02 5.36
N ASN A 149 7.18 4.72 6.61
CA ASN A 149 7.92 3.79 7.46
C ASN A 149 7.74 2.35 6.97
N HIS A 150 6.52 1.95 6.60
CA HIS A 150 6.23 0.60 6.11
C HIS A 150 6.94 0.31 4.78
N TYR A 151 6.90 1.25 3.84
CA TYR A 151 7.70 1.19 2.61
C TYR A 151 9.17 0.90 2.91
N THR A 152 9.75 1.69 3.82
CA THR A 152 11.17 1.60 4.17
C THR A 152 11.50 0.25 4.82
N MET A 153 10.62 -0.21 5.72
CA MET A 153 10.73 -1.49 6.40
C MET A 153 10.71 -2.67 5.40
N PHE A 154 9.70 -2.74 4.53
CA PHE A 154 9.57 -3.83 3.56
C PHE A 154 10.75 -3.88 2.59
N LEU A 155 11.17 -2.73 2.05
CA LEU A 155 12.32 -2.68 1.16
C LEU A 155 13.63 -3.02 1.90
N GLY A 156 13.73 -2.63 3.18
CA GLY A 156 14.82 -3.02 4.07
C GLY A 156 14.94 -4.54 4.20
N PHE A 157 13.84 -5.22 4.55
CA PHE A 157 13.82 -6.68 4.64
C PHE A 157 14.09 -7.38 3.31
N ALA A 158 13.58 -6.84 2.19
CA ALA A 158 13.87 -7.39 0.87
C ALA A 158 15.39 -7.40 0.59
N ARG A 159 16.06 -6.31 0.95
CA ARG A 159 17.52 -6.14 0.80
C ARG A 159 18.33 -6.97 1.81
N GLN A 160 17.78 -7.23 3.00
CA GLN A 160 18.41 -8.04 4.04
C GLN A 160 18.40 -9.53 3.68
N TYR A 161 17.26 -10.04 3.20
CA TYR A 161 17.09 -11.47 2.92
C TYR A 161 17.44 -11.87 1.50
N GLY A 162 17.46 -10.94 0.54
CA GLY A 162 17.91 -11.16 -0.83
C GLY A 162 19.36 -10.77 -1.05
N ASN A 163 19.90 -11.10 -2.24
CA ASN A 163 21.14 -10.49 -2.70
C ASN A 163 20.88 -9.00 -3.02
N ARG A 164 21.67 -8.12 -2.42
CA ARG A 164 21.43 -6.67 -2.50
C ARG A 164 21.40 -6.12 -3.92
N GLU A 165 22.33 -6.53 -4.78
CA GLU A 165 22.43 -6.04 -6.16
C GLU A 165 21.22 -6.51 -6.98
N ASP A 166 20.84 -7.77 -6.83
CA ASP A 166 19.68 -8.34 -7.50
C ASP A 166 18.38 -7.67 -7.05
N VAL A 167 18.23 -7.43 -5.75
CA VAL A 167 17.06 -6.77 -5.16
C VAL A 167 16.94 -5.34 -5.64
N ASP A 168 18.01 -4.54 -5.61
CA ASP A 168 17.98 -3.16 -6.08
C ASP A 168 17.70 -3.08 -7.58
N LYS A 169 18.28 -3.98 -8.38
CA LYS A 169 17.98 -4.07 -9.82
C LYS A 169 16.51 -4.42 -10.06
N LYS A 170 15.98 -5.40 -9.33
CA LYS A 170 14.58 -5.83 -9.41
C LYS A 170 13.63 -4.71 -8.99
N TRP A 171 13.98 -3.98 -7.94
CA TRP A 171 13.22 -2.83 -7.45
C TRP A 171 13.13 -1.72 -8.50
N LEU A 172 14.24 -1.37 -9.15
CA LEU A 172 14.23 -0.39 -10.24
C LEU A 172 13.34 -0.82 -11.41
N GLN A 173 13.44 -2.09 -11.82
CA GLN A 173 12.57 -2.64 -12.87
C GLN A 173 11.09 -2.65 -12.46
N LEU A 174 10.80 -2.93 -11.20
CA LEU A 174 9.45 -2.91 -10.67
C LEU A 174 8.87 -1.48 -10.67
N LEU A 175 9.68 -0.48 -10.31
CA LEU A 175 9.29 0.93 -10.37
C LEU A 175 8.99 1.40 -11.81
N ASP A 176 9.79 0.96 -12.78
CA ASP A 176 9.54 1.25 -14.18
C ASP A 176 8.25 0.56 -14.67
N TYR A 177 8.00 -0.68 -14.23
CA TYR A 177 6.77 -1.41 -14.55
C TYR A 177 5.52 -0.78 -13.90
N GLU A 178 5.62 -0.35 -12.66
CA GLU A 178 4.55 0.34 -11.94
C GLU A 178 4.13 1.63 -12.62
N ALA A 179 5.08 2.40 -13.14
CA ALA A 179 4.78 3.60 -13.89
C ALA A 179 3.99 3.32 -15.17
N GLU A 180 4.16 2.17 -15.82
CA GLU A 180 3.33 1.77 -16.95
C GLU A 180 1.89 1.45 -16.50
N ILE A 181 1.72 0.75 -15.36
CA ILE A 181 0.40 0.46 -14.77
C ILE A 181 -0.33 1.78 -14.46
N MET A 182 0.38 2.74 -13.87
CA MET A 182 -0.18 4.01 -13.43
C MET A 182 -0.65 4.92 -14.57
N LYS A 183 -0.22 4.70 -15.83
CA LYS A 183 -0.75 5.46 -16.99
C LYS A 183 -2.22 5.17 -17.25
N ASP A 184 -2.64 3.95 -16.94
CA ASP A 184 -4.00 3.48 -17.20
C ASP A 184 -4.93 3.66 -15.98
N LEU A 185 -4.34 3.87 -14.80
CA LEU A 185 -5.01 3.99 -13.49
C LEU A 185 -5.15 5.45 -13.02
N GLY A 186 -6.00 5.69 -12.01
CA GLY A 186 -6.32 7.05 -11.51
C GLY A 186 -7.56 7.66 -12.16
N LYS A 187 -8.38 6.83 -12.78
CA LYS A 187 -9.67 7.20 -13.40
C LYS A 187 -10.86 6.76 -12.54
N SER A 188 -10.62 6.00 -11.49
CA SER A 188 -11.66 5.47 -10.59
C SER A 188 -11.48 5.93 -9.15
N GLU A 189 -12.52 5.75 -8.36
CA GLU A 189 -12.64 6.10 -6.95
C GLU A 189 -12.01 5.07 -6.00
N THR A 190 -10.79 4.58 -6.30
CA THR A 190 -10.01 3.66 -5.44
C THR A 190 -8.67 4.25 -5.03
N ILE A 191 -8.09 3.75 -3.93
CA ILE A 191 -6.81 4.17 -3.38
C ILE A 191 -5.64 3.88 -4.33
N HIS A 192 -5.69 2.85 -5.17
CA HIS A 192 -4.57 2.51 -6.06
C HIS A 192 -4.83 2.66 -7.57
N GLY A 193 -6.04 3.05 -8.00
CA GLY A 193 -6.26 3.38 -9.41
C GLY A 193 -7.68 3.26 -9.91
#